data_AF-A0A958Z387-F1
#
_entry.id   AF-A0A958Z387-F1
#
_cell.length_a   1.000
_cell.length_b   1.000
_cell.length_c   1.000
_cell.angle_alpha   90.00
_cell.angle_beta   90.00
_cell.angle_gamma   90.00
#
_symmetry.space_group_name_H-M   'P 1'
#
loop_
_entity.id
_entity.type
_entity.pdbx_description
1 polymer ?
#
loop_
_entity_poly.entity_id
_entity_poly.type
_entity_poly.pdbx_seq_one_letter_code
_entity_poly.pdbx_strand_id
1 'polypeptide(L)'
;MQSQDIKPTDPKDDQVVENIELNIWEALIPVFALIGMLAYNVYTYGSDALSGSNQFVLLLGGAVAAIVGFFNKVSFEQMLEEVAVNIKSTASAILILLMVGALAGTWLISGIIP
;
A
#
# COMPACT_ATOMS: atom_id res chain seq x y z
N MET A 1 -44.05 -14.52 -3.54
CA MET A 1 -42.63 -14.71 -3.22
C MET A 1 -41.88 -14.66 -4.55
N GLN A 2 -41.28 -13.52 -4.90
CA GLN A 2 -40.44 -13.43 -6.08
C GLN A 2 -39.09 -14.06 -5.71
N SER A 3 -38.79 -15.22 -6.29
CA SER A 3 -37.45 -15.79 -6.27
C SER A 3 -36.52 -14.77 -6.90
N GLN A 4 -35.63 -14.20 -6.10
CA GLN A 4 -34.52 -13.42 -6.63
C GLN A 4 -33.62 -14.41 -7.35
N ASP A 5 -33.65 -14.37 -8.69
CA ASP A 5 -32.68 -15.07 -9.54
C ASP A 5 -31.28 -14.64 -9.11
N ILE A 6 -30.60 -15.49 -8.35
CA ILE A 6 -29.18 -15.36 -8.07
C ILE A 6 -28.50 -15.64 -9.40
N LYS A 7 -28.18 -14.58 -10.14
CA LYS A 7 -27.31 -14.68 -11.31
C LYS A 7 -25.99 -15.28 -10.85
N PRO A 8 -25.49 -16.34 -11.51
CA PRO A 8 -24.16 -16.88 -11.21
C PRO A 8 -23.14 -15.78 -11.49
N THR A 9 -22.38 -15.41 -10.46
CA THR A 9 -21.23 -14.50 -10.57
C THR A 9 -20.22 -15.17 -11.50
N ASP A 10 -20.05 -14.62 -12.70
CA ASP A 10 -19.04 -15.06 -13.65
C ASP A 10 -17.66 -14.77 -13.04
N PRO A 11 -16.77 -15.77 -12.85
CA PRO A 11 -15.43 -15.55 -12.28
C PRO A 11 -14.55 -14.60 -13.10
N LYS A 12 -15.02 -14.14 -14.27
CA LYS A 12 -14.36 -13.16 -15.13
C LYS A 12 -14.67 -11.70 -14.78
N ASP A 13 -15.50 -11.45 -13.77
CA ASP A 13 -15.82 -10.10 -13.25
C ASP A 13 -14.83 -9.63 -12.16
N ASP A 14 -13.78 -10.41 -11.90
CA ASP A 14 -12.57 -9.85 -11.30
C ASP A 14 -11.90 -9.01 -12.38
N GLN A 15 -12.01 -7.69 -12.24
CA GLN A 15 -11.32 -6.73 -13.10
C GLN A 15 -9.82 -6.95 -12.97
N VAL A 16 -9.26 -7.83 -13.80
CA VAL A 16 -7.82 -7.97 -13.99
C VAL A 16 -7.40 -6.68 -14.67
N VAL A 17 -6.88 -5.75 -13.89
CA VAL A 17 -6.36 -4.49 -14.43
C VAL A 17 -5.19 -4.86 -15.34
N GLU A 18 -5.41 -4.74 -16.65
CA GLU A 18 -4.42 -5.02 -17.68
C GLU A 18 -3.39 -3.89 -17.64
N ASN A 19 -2.33 -4.12 -16.84
CA ASN A 19 -1.27 -3.15 -16.65
C ASN A 19 -0.14 -3.38 -17.66
N ILE A 20 0.55 -2.30 -18.02
CA ILE A 20 1.77 -2.40 -18.82
C ILE A 20 2.78 -3.22 -18.01
N GLU A 21 3.19 -4.36 -18.57
CA GLU A 21 4.15 -5.25 -17.92
C GLU A 21 5.52 -4.56 -17.84
N LEU A 22 5.90 -4.14 -16.63
CA LEU A 22 7.21 -3.57 -16.34
C LEU A 22 8.26 -4.68 -16.35
N ASN A 23 9.45 -4.38 -16.88
CA ASN A 23 10.58 -5.28 -16.69
C ASN A 23 10.95 -5.32 -15.21
N ILE A 24 11.25 -6.51 -14.67
CA ILE A 24 11.60 -6.72 -13.26
C ILE A 24 12.75 -5.79 -12.84
N TRP A 25 13.69 -5.54 -13.74
CA TRP A 25 14.80 -4.62 -13.52
C TRP A 25 14.35 -3.18 -13.29
N GLU A 26 13.34 -2.71 -14.01
CA GLU A 26 12.81 -1.35 -13.87
C GLU A 26 11.97 -1.21 -12.59
N ALA A 27 11.18 -2.24 -12.26
CA ALA A 27 10.41 -2.29 -11.02
C ALA A 27 11.29 -2.26 -9.77
N LEU A 28 12.52 -2.78 -9.84
CA LEU A 28 13.48 -2.78 -8.74
C LEU A 28 14.13 -1.41 -8.49
N ILE A 29 14.16 -0.51 -9.46
CA ILE A 29 14.78 0.82 -9.33
C ILE A 29 14.21 1.61 -8.15
N PRO A 30 12.88 1.85 -8.05
CA PRO A 30 12.32 2.60 -6.93
C PRO A 30 12.51 1.86 -5.59
N VAL A 31 12.54 0.53 -5.59
CA VAL A 31 12.77 -0.28 -4.38
C VAL A 31 14.18 -0.06 -3.84
N PHE A 32 15.21 -0.20 -4.68
CA PHE A 32 16.59 0.02 -4.25
C PHE A 32 16.83 1.49 -3.88
N ALA A 33 16.25 2.44 -4.62
CA ALA A 33 16.33 3.85 -4.28
C ALA A 33 15.73 4.13 -2.90
N LEU A 34 14.54 3.58 -2.60
CA LEU A 34 13.88 3.71 -1.31
C LEU A 34 14.73 3.11 -0.18
N ILE A 35 15.22 1.88 -0.35
CA ILE A 35 16.06 1.21 0.66
C ILE A 35 17.34 2.02 0.91
N GLY A 36 18.00 2.49 -0.14
CA GLY A 36 19.21 3.32 -0.02
C GLY A 36 18.95 4.63 0.71
N MET A 37 17.86 5.33 0.38
CA MET A 37 17.47 6.56 1.07
C MET A 37 17.12 6.32 2.54
N LEU A 38 16.41 5.23 2.86
CA LEU A 38 16.10 4.87 4.25
C LEU A 38 17.35 4.51 5.04
N ALA A 39 18.26 3.73 4.45
CA ALA A 39 19.53 3.37 5.08
C ALA A 39 20.39 4.61 5.37
N TYR A 40 20.49 5.54 4.40
CA TYR A 40 21.17 6.81 4.59
C TYR A 40 20.52 7.66 5.69
N ASN A 41 19.18 7.63 5.73
CA ASN A 41 18.44 8.39 6.71
C ASN A 41 18.67 7.91 8.14
N VAL A 42 18.61 6.60 8.36
CA VAL A 42 18.90 5.98 9.66
C VAL A 42 20.37 6.16 10.05
N TYR A 43 21.29 6.06 9.08
CA TYR A 43 22.71 6.32 9.34
C TYR A 43 22.97 7.75 9.84
N THR A 44 22.28 8.74 9.25
CA THR A 44 22.49 10.15 9.55
C THR A 44 21.78 10.60 10.83
N TYR A 45 20.52 10.19 11.02
CA TYR A 45 19.65 10.70 12.09
C TYR A 45 19.46 9.70 13.24
N GLY A 46 19.97 8.48 13.13
CA GLY A 46 19.88 7.46 14.19
C GLY A 46 18.44 7.24 14.67
N SER A 47 18.21 7.41 15.96
CA SER A 47 16.88 7.31 16.59
C SER A 47 15.91 8.42 16.17
N ASP A 48 16.40 9.58 15.74
CA ASP A 48 15.58 10.71 15.30
C ASP A 48 15.15 10.60 13.83
N ALA A 49 15.63 9.59 13.09
CA ALA A 49 15.18 9.30 11.72
C ALA A 49 13.65 9.07 11.64
N LEU A 50 13.07 8.55 12.73
CA LEU A 50 11.63 8.32 12.87
C LEU A 50 10.81 9.60 13.08
N SER A 51 11.43 10.73 13.45
CA SER A 51 10.72 11.95 13.89
C SER A 51 10.09 12.78 12.77
N GLY A 52 10.29 12.41 11.49
CA GLY A 52 9.70 13.11 10.34
C GLY A 52 10.40 12.80 9.01
N SER A 53 11.64 12.34 9.07
CA SER A 53 12.43 12.16 7.86
C SER A 53 12.00 10.95 7.04
N ASN A 54 11.42 9.93 7.67
CA ASN A 54 10.90 8.76 6.98
C ASN A 54 9.75 9.11 6.03
N GLN A 55 8.79 9.96 6.45
CA GLN A 55 7.67 10.37 5.62
C GLN A 55 8.14 11.10 4.36
N PHE A 56 9.18 11.95 4.48
CA PHE A 56 9.77 12.63 3.33
C PHE A 56 10.49 11.66 2.39
N VAL A 57 11.22 10.68 2.92
CA VAL A 57 11.87 9.62 2.12
C VAL A 57 10.85 8.78 1.36
N LEU A 58 9.71 8.45 1.97
CA LEU A 58 8.62 7.74 1.29
C LEU A 58 8.05 8.55 0.12
N LEU A 59 7.87 9.87 0.28
CA LEU A 59 7.44 10.76 -0.80
C LEU A 59 8.47 10.81 -1.94
N LEU A 60 9.76 10.87 -1.62
CA LEU A 60 10.83 10.80 -2.63
C LEU A 60 10.87 9.44 -3.34
N GLY A 61 10.66 8.34 -2.62
CA GLY A 61 10.55 7.01 -3.21
C GLY A 61 9.38 6.89 -4.18
N GLY A 62 8.23 7.47 -3.81
CA GLY A 62 7.07 7.60 -4.69
C GLY A 62 7.36 8.46 -5.92
N ALA A 63 8.10 9.56 -5.77
CA ALA A 63 8.53 10.37 -6.90
C ALA A 63 9.45 9.61 -7.87
N VAL A 64 10.41 8.83 -7.35
CA VAL A 64 11.25 7.95 -8.17
C VAL A 64 10.41 6.89 -8.90
N ALA A 65 9.43 6.28 -8.21
CA ALA A 65 8.51 5.33 -8.83
C ALA A 65 7.69 5.97 -9.96
N ALA A 66 7.19 7.18 -9.76
CA ALA A 66 6.45 7.93 -10.78
C ALA A 66 7.32 8.27 -12.00
N ILE A 67 8.59 8.64 -11.79
CA ILE A 67 9.55 8.90 -12.87
C ILE A 67 9.80 7.62 -13.68
N VAL A 68 10.02 6.49 -13.00
CA VAL A 68 10.23 5.19 -13.67
C VAL A 68 8.97 4.76 -14.43
N GLY A 69 7.78 4.95 -13.85
CA GLY A 69 6.50 4.70 -14.54
C GLY A 69 6.32 5.56 -15.79
N PHE A 70 6.71 6.83 -15.73
CA PHE A 70 6.68 7.73 -16.89
C PHE A 70 7.61 7.28 -18.01
N PHE A 71 8.84 6.86 -17.71
CA PHE A 71 9.76 6.31 -18.71
C PHE A 71 9.24 5.02 -19.36
N ASN A 72 8.45 4.25 -18.62
CA ASN A 72 7.78 3.04 -19.10
C ASN A 72 6.45 3.30 -19.82
N LYS A 73 6.13 4.56 -20.10
CA LYS A 73 4.88 4.99 -20.77
C LYS A 73 3.61 4.61 -20.01
N VAL A 74 3.70 4.43 -18.70
CA VAL A 74 2.52 4.27 -17.84
C VAL A 74 1.87 5.63 -17.64
N SER A 75 0.55 5.71 -17.82
CA SER A 75 -0.18 6.95 -17.61
C SER A 75 -0.25 7.31 -16.12
N PHE A 76 -0.25 8.60 -15.80
CA PHE A 76 -0.37 9.06 -14.42
C PHE A 76 -1.71 8.67 -13.79
N GLU A 77 -2.78 8.66 -14.58
CA GLU A 77 -4.11 8.20 -14.16
C GLU A 77 -4.09 6.74 -13.73
N GLN A 78 -3.45 5.87 -14.52
CA GLN A 78 -3.30 4.45 -14.20
C GLN A 78 -2.45 4.24 -12.93
N MET A 79 -1.35 4.99 -12.78
CA MET A 79 -0.54 4.93 -11.55
C MET A 79 -1.36 5.31 -10.30
N LEU A 80 -2.21 6.35 -10.38
CA LEU A 80 -3.07 6.75 -9.27
C LEU A 80 -4.20 5.77 -9.00
N GLU A 81 -4.80 5.21 -10.05
CA GLU A 81 -5.85 4.20 -9.93
C GLU A 81 -5.34 2.96 -9.20
N GLU A 82 -4.16 2.46 -9.58
CA GLU A 82 -3.51 1.33 -8.91
C GLU A 82 -3.23 1.61 -7.43
N VAL A 83 -2.74 2.81 -7.10
CA VAL A 83 -2.56 3.23 -5.70
C VAL A 83 -3.89 3.25 -4.95
N ALA A 84 -4.96 3.76 -5.55
CA ALA A 84 -6.29 3.81 -4.94
C ALA A 84 -6.86 2.40 -4.70
N VAL A 85 -6.69 1.49 -5.66
CA VAL A 85 -7.08 0.08 -5.53
C VAL A 85 -6.31 -0.58 -4.38
N ASN A 86 -5.01 -0.34 -4.27
CA ASN A 86 -4.17 -0.88 -3.19
C ASN A 86 -4.62 -0.38 -1.79
N ILE A 87 -4.92 0.92 -1.69
CA ILE A 87 -5.46 1.52 -0.46
C ILE A 87 -6.82 0.90 -0.12
N LYS A 88 -7.73 0.78 -1.10
CA LYS A 88 -9.06 0.20 -0.91
C LYS A 88 -8.97 -1.24 -0.41
N SER A 89 -8.09 -2.05 -1.00
CA SER A 89 -7.87 -3.44 -0.60
C SER A 89 -7.36 -3.52 0.85
N THR A 90 -6.36 -2.71 1.19
CA THR A 90 -5.73 -2.69 2.51
C THR A 90 -6.64 -2.12 3.60
N ALA A 91 -7.57 -1.23 3.25
CA ALA A 91 -8.50 -0.60 4.19
C ALA A 91 -9.33 -1.63 4.98
N SER A 92 -9.79 -2.70 4.33
CA SER A 92 -10.52 -3.79 4.98
C SER A 92 -9.69 -4.44 6.11
N ALA A 93 -8.42 -4.75 5.84
CA ALA A 93 -7.50 -5.31 6.83
C ALA A 93 -7.22 -4.34 7.98
N ILE A 94 -7.03 -3.05 7.67
CA ILE A 94 -6.85 -2.00 8.68
C ILE A 94 -8.06 -1.93 9.61
N LEU A 95 -9.29 -1.98 9.08
CA LEU A 95 -10.50 -1.95 9.89
C LEU A 95 -10.62 -3.18 10.79
N ILE A 96 -10.26 -4.37 10.30
CA ILE A 96 -10.24 -5.59 11.13
C ILE A 96 -9.22 -5.45 12.25
N LEU A 97 -7.98 -5.05 11.94
CA LEU A 97 -6.93 -4.86 12.94
C LEU A 97 -7.31 -3.79 13.97
N LEU A 98 -8.00 -2.74 13.54
CA LEU A 98 -8.50 -1.70 14.43
C LEU A 98 -9.58 -2.24 15.38
N MET A 99 -10.52 -3.03 14.89
CA MET A 99 -11.57 -3.65 15.73
C MET A 99 -10.97 -4.64 16.74
N VAL A 100 -10.04 -5.50 16.29
CA VAL A 100 -9.36 -6.46 17.18
C VAL A 100 -8.50 -5.72 18.21
N GLY A 101 -7.77 -4.68 17.80
CA GLY A 101 -6.99 -3.83 18.70
C GLY A 101 -7.86 -3.10 19.73
N ALA A 102 -9.02 -2.58 19.31
CA ALA A 102 -9.98 -1.95 20.23
C ALA A 102 -10.51 -2.93 21.27
N LEU A 103 -10.87 -4.16 20.86
CA LEU A 103 -11.32 -5.22 21.77
C LEU A 103 -10.22 -5.68 22.73
N ALA A 104 -8.99 -5.87 22.25
CA ALA A 104 -7.85 -6.14 23.12
C ALA A 104 -7.60 -4.98 24.12
N GLY A 105 -7.76 -3.74 23.66
CA GLY A 105 -7.67 -2.55 24.50
C GLY A 105 -8.73 -2.50 25.59
N THR A 106 -9.99 -2.85 25.29
CA THR A 106 -11.05 -2.91 26.32
C THR A 106 -10.79 -4.03 27.33
N TRP A 107 -10.24 -5.17 26.90
CA TRP A 107 -9.84 -6.26 27.81
C TRP A 107 -8.70 -5.87 28.74
N LEU A 108 -7.70 -5.13 28.24
CA LEU A 108 -6.61 -4.57 29.03
C LEU A 108 -7.14 -3.58 30.07
N ILE A 109 -8.01 -2.65 29.66
CA ILE A 109 -8.63 -1.68 30.59
C ILE A 109 -9.55 -2.39 31.60
N SER A 110 -10.22 -3.47 31.20
CA SER A 110 -11.10 -4.26 32.07
C SER A 110 -10.33 -5.17 33.04
N GLY A 111 -9.00 -5.29 32.92
CA GLY A 111 -8.17 -6.15 33.79
C GLY A 111 -8.39 -7.65 33.61
N ILE A 112 -8.99 -8.07 32.49
CA ILE A 112 -9.23 -9.49 32.17
C ILE A 112 -7.95 -10.15 31.67
N ILE A 113 -7.10 -9.38 30.97
CA ILE A 113 -5.77 -9.78 30.52
C ILE A 113 -4.77 -8.83 31.18
N PRO A 114 -3.77 -9.34 31.93
CA PRO A 114 -2.74 -8.51 32.56
C PRO A 114 -1.81 -7.85 31.53
#